data_AF-A0AAU6DYV5-F1
#
_entry.id   AF-A0AAU6DYV5-F1
#
_cell.length_a   1.000
_cell.length_b   1.000
_cell.length_c   1.000
_cell.angle_alpha   90.00
_cell.angle_beta   90.00
_cell.angle_gamma   90.00
#
_symmetry.space_group_name_H-M   'P 1'
#
loop_
_entity.id
_entity.type
_entity.pdbx_description
1 polymer ?
#
loop_
_entity_poly.entity_id
_entity_poly.type
_entity_poly.pdbx_seq_one_letter_code
_entity_poly.pdbx_strand_id
1 'polypeptide(L)'
;MSPSSLSTAGILLITVPAVAFGGVSLLAHIMRGIPGYADNPVRRGLWRAGHAHAGVLVLFALVALLYIDRADLSGGLKDLARILIVAAPILMPLGFFLSVVRPSDTKPNRLIWLVPAGGVSLGAGTLLLGVGLV
;
A
#
# COMPACT_ATOMS: atom_id res chain seq x y z
N MET A 1 -11.43 -16.77 11.35
CA MET A 1 -11.29 -15.30 11.29
C MET A 1 -12.53 -14.67 11.87
N SER A 2 -12.39 -13.53 12.53
CA SER A 2 -13.50 -12.69 13.01
C SER A 2 -14.25 -12.05 11.84
N PRO A 3 -15.52 -11.64 12.02
CA PRO A 3 -16.27 -10.93 10.98
C PRO A 3 -15.59 -9.65 10.48
N SER A 4 -14.93 -8.91 11.37
CA SER A 4 -14.20 -7.69 11.01
C SER A 4 -12.98 -8.00 10.14
N SER A 5 -12.20 -9.02 10.49
CA SER A 5 -11.07 -9.48 9.67
C SER A 5 -11.52 -10.02 8.31
N LEU A 6 -12.65 -10.74 8.25
CA LEU A 6 -13.21 -11.25 7.00
C LEU A 6 -13.71 -10.12 6.07
N SER A 7 -14.47 -9.17 6.61
CA SER A 7 -14.93 -7.99 5.86
C SER A 7 -13.75 -7.17 5.32
N THR A 8 -12.73 -6.96 6.16
CA THR A 8 -11.50 -6.25 5.78
C THR A 8 -10.76 -6.98 4.64
N ALA A 9 -10.65 -8.30 4.72
CA ALA A 9 -10.04 -9.10 3.65
C ALA A 9 -10.82 -8.96 2.33
N GLY A 10 -12.17 -8.98 2.39
CA GLY A 10 -13.02 -8.75 1.22
C GLY A 10 -12.77 -7.38 0.57
N ILE A 11 -12.67 -6.32 1.38
CA ILE A 11 -12.35 -4.96 0.90
C ILE A 11 -10.97 -4.93 0.24
N LEU A 12 -9.94 -5.52 0.86
CA LEU A 12 -8.60 -5.59 0.28
C LEU A 12 -8.58 -6.36 -1.05
N LEU A 13 -9.33 -7.44 -1.18
CA LEU A 13 -9.41 -8.19 -2.44
C LEU A 13 -10.07 -7.36 -3.55
N ILE A 14 -11.06 -6.51 -3.22
CA ILE A 14 -11.69 -5.59 -4.18
C ILE A 14 -10.69 -4.54 -4.69
N THR A 15 -9.61 -4.23 -3.96
CA THR A 15 -8.59 -3.29 -4.45
C THR A 15 -7.56 -3.93 -5.39
N VAL A 16 -7.47 -5.27 -5.45
CA VAL A 16 -6.50 -5.98 -6.31
C VAL A 16 -6.64 -5.62 -7.80
N PRO A 17 -7.85 -5.50 -8.38
CA PRO A 17 -8.01 -4.97 -9.75
C PRO A 17 -7.36 -3.61 -9.99
N ALA A 18 -7.35 -2.71 -8.99
CA ALA A 18 -6.68 -1.42 -9.10
C ALA A 18 -5.15 -1.58 -9.13
N VAL A 19 -4.61 -2.54 -8.39
CA VAL A 19 -3.18 -2.90 -8.45
C VAL A 19 -2.83 -3.44 -9.84
N ALA A 20 -3.66 -4.33 -10.39
CA ALA A 20 -3.48 -4.88 -11.73
C ALA A 20 -3.53 -3.78 -12.80
N PHE A 21 -4.46 -2.83 -12.68
CA PHE A 21 -4.53 -1.64 -13.54
C PHE A 21 -3.24 -0.81 -13.48
N GLY A 22 -2.64 -0.64 -12.29
CA GLY A 22 -1.33 -0.01 -12.13
C GLY A 22 -0.24 -0.74 -12.91
N GLY A 23 -0.24 -2.08 -12.87
CA GLY A 23 0.71 -2.92 -13.62
C GLY A 23 0.55 -2.79 -15.14
N VAL A 24 -0.69 -2.87 -15.63
CA VAL A 24 -1.02 -2.64 -17.05
C VAL A 24 -0.62 -1.23 -17.49
N SER A 25 -0.82 -0.23 -16.63
CA SER A 25 -0.39 1.14 -16.90
C SER A 25 1.12 1.22 -17.04
N LEU A 26 1.90 0.65 -16.12
CA LEU A 26 3.36 0.60 -16.24
C LEU A 26 3.82 -0.09 -17.52
N LEU A 27 3.22 -1.24 -17.86
CA LEU A 27 3.51 -1.95 -19.10
C LEU A 27 3.22 -1.08 -20.33
N ALA A 28 2.09 -0.38 -20.35
CA ALA A 28 1.74 0.54 -21.42
C ALA A 28 2.73 1.71 -21.54
N HIS A 29 3.20 2.28 -20.42
CA HIS A 29 4.22 3.33 -20.44
C HIS A 29 5.53 2.87 -21.11
N ILE A 30 5.92 1.61 -20.85
CA ILE A 30 7.13 1.01 -21.44
C ILE A 30 6.91 0.69 -22.92
N MET A 31 5.85 -0.07 -23.25
CA MET A 31 5.63 -0.60 -24.60
C MET A 31 5.26 0.49 -25.61
N ARG A 32 4.53 1.53 -25.16
CA ARG A 32 4.05 2.62 -26.04
C ARG A 32 4.94 3.85 -26.02
N GLY A 33 6.04 3.84 -25.26
CA GLY A 33 6.95 4.98 -25.16
C GLY A 33 6.27 6.26 -24.68
N ILE A 34 5.42 6.17 -23.65
CA ILE A 34 4.64 7.32 -23.17
C ILE A 34 5.61 8.42 -22.68
N PRO A 35 5.49 9.67 -23.18
CA PRO A 35 6.36 10.77 -22.77
C PRO A 35 6.35 10.99 -21.25
N GLY A 36 7.50 11.38 -20.68
CA GLY A 36 7.66 11.61 -19.25
C GLY A 36 7.74 10.34 -18.39
N TYR A 37 8.05 9.18 -18.98
CA TYR A 37 8.29 7.93 -18.23
C TYR A 37 9.70 7.37 -18.48
N ALA A 38 10.11 7.15 -19.73
CA ALA A 38 11.45 6.65 -20.03
C ALA A 38 12.55 7.73 -19.84
N ASP A 39 12.18 8.99 -20.05
CA ASP A 39 13.03 10.19 -19.96
C ASP A 39 12.98 10.87 -18.58
N ASN A 40 12.02 10.51 -17.72
CA ASN A 40 11.88 11.06 -16.37
C ASN A 40 12.20 9.99 -15.30
N PRO A 41 13.43 9.93 -14.76
CA PRO A 41 13.83 8.88 -13.82
C PRO A 41 13.09 8.95 -12.48
N VAL A 42 12.73 10.15 -12.01
CA VAL A 42 11.98 10.35 -10.75
C VAL A 42 10.57 9.78 -10.89
N ARG A 43 9.85 10.17 -11.94
CA ARG A 43 8.49 9.65 -12.19
C ARG A 43 8.50 8.14 -12.41
N ARG A 44 9.45 7.62 -13.18
CA ARG A 44 9.60 6.17 -13.39
C ARG A 44 9.83 5.42 -12.08
N GLY A 45 10.73 5.91 -11.23
CA GLY A 45 11.04 5.30 -9.95
C GLY A 45 9.82 5.25 -9.03
N LEU A 46 9.12 6.37 -8.87
CA LEU A 46 7.96 6.47 -8.00
C LEU A 46 6.77 5.63 -8.51
N TRP A 47 6.50 5.62 -9.81
CA TRP A 47 5.44 4.77 -10.37
C TRP A 47 5.72 3.27 -10.19
N ARG A 48 6.98 2.83 -10.38
CA ARG A 48 7.39 1.45 -10.09
C ARG A 48 7.24 1.11 -8.61
N ALA A 49 7.69 2.00 -7.72
CA ALA A 49 7.57 1.83 -6.28
C ALA A 49 6.09 1.74 -5.85
N GLY A 50 5.23 2.58 -6.41
CA GLY A 50 3.78 2.60 -6.15
C GLY A 50 3.12 1.26 -6.47
N HIS A 51 3.37 0.71 -7.66
CA HIS A 51 2.80 -0.59 -8.03
C HIS A 51 3.35 -1.74 -7.17
N ALA A 52 4.66 -1.77 -6.95
CA ALA A 52 5.31 -2.81 -6.16
C ALA A 52 4.78 -2.84 -4.71
N HIS A 53 4.72 -1.68 -4.05
CA HIS A 53 4.22 -1.57 -2.67
C HIS A 53 2.73 -1.89 -2.59
N ALA A 54 1.91 -1.46 -3.56
CA ALA A 54 0.49 -1.79 -3.55
C ALA A 54 0.25 -3.31 -3.53
N GLY A 55 0.90 -4.06 -4.41
CA GLY A 55 0.73 -5.52 -4.48
C GLY A 55 1.24 -6.24 -3.23
N VAL A 56 2.50 -5.99 -2.85
CA VAL A 56 3.12 -6.70 -1.72
C VAL A 56 2.44 -6.37 -0.38
N LEU A 57 2.02 -5.12 -0.18
CA LEU A 57 1.39 -4.71 1.09
C LEU A 57 -0.07 -5.17 1.18
N VAL A 58 -0.81 -5.27 0.08
CA VAL A 58 -2.13 -5.93 0.09
C VAL A 58 -1.98 -7.39 0.48
N LEU A 59 -1.02 -8.11 -0.13
CA LEU A 59 -0.75 -9.50 0.22
C LEU A 59 -0.32 -9.64 1.69
N PHE A 60 0.60 -8.79 2.14
CA PHE A 60 1.04 -8.76 3.54
C PHE A 60 -0.14 -8.52 4.49
N ALA A 61 -1.01 -7.55 4.20
CA ALA A 61 -2.17 -7.25 5.03
C ALA A 61 -3.13 -8.44 5.11
N LEU A 62 -3.41 -9.11 3.98
CA LEU A 62 -4.23 -10.33 3.96
C LEU A 62 -3.64 -11.44 4.83
N VAL A 63 -2.32 -11.63 4.80
CA VAL A 63 -1.63 -12.59 5.65
C VAL A 63 -1.71 -12.17 7.13
N ALA A 64 -1.46 -10.89 7.44
CA ALA A 64 -1.52 -10.37 8.80
C ALA A 64 -2.91 -10.54 9.46
N LEU A 65 -3.99 -10.37 8.68
CA LEU A 65 -5.36 -10.61 9.15
C LEU A 65 -5.59 -12.02 9.68
N LEU A 66 -4.84 -13.02 9.20
CA LEU A 66 -4.90 -14.40 9.72
C LEU A 66 -4.39 -14.48 11.17
N TYR A 67 -3.48 -13.59 11.56
CA TYR A 67 -2.85 -13.62 12.88
C TYR A 67 -3.51 -12.67 13.88
N ILE A 68 -4.08 -11.54 13.43
CA ILE A 68 -4.68 -10.52 14.33
C ILE A 68 -5.69 -11.12 15.30
N ASP A 69 -6.55 -12.03 14.83
CA ASP A 69 -7.58 -12.62 15.69
C ASP A 69 -7.00 -13.52 16.78
N ARG A 70 -5.79 -14.07 16.56
CA ARG A 70 -5.07 -14.98 17.46
C ARG A 70 -4.15 -14.28 18.45
N ALA A 71 -3.86 -13.00 18.24
CA ALA A 71 -3.02 -12.22 19.15
C ALA A 71 -3.71 -12.04 20.51
N ASP A 72 -2.94 -12.04 21.60
CA ASP A 72 -3.38 -11.66 22.95
C ASP A 72 -3.43 -10.13 23.08
N LEU A 73 -4.32 -9.54 22.30
CA LEU A 73 -4.61 -8.12 22.29
C LEU A 73 -6.06 -7.90 22.69
N SER A 74 -6.33 -6.81 23.40
CA SER A 74 -7.70 -6.35 23.62
C SER A 74 -8.39 -6.08 22.28
N GLY A 75 -9.73 -6.15 22.25
CA GLY A 75 -10.50 -5.94 21.01
C GLY A 75 -10.13 -4.62 20.29
N GLY A 76 -10.01 -3.53 21.04
CA GLY A 76 -9.59 -2.23 20.49
C GLY A 76 -8.18 -2.23 19.91
N LEU A 77 -7.23 -2.94 20.52
CA LEU A 77 -5.86 -3.07 19.99
C LEU A 77 -5.81 -3.94 18.73
N LYS A 78 -6.64 -4.99 18.63
CA LYS A 78 -6.81 -5.77 17.39
C LYS A 78 -7.35 -4.90 16.26
N ASP A 79 -8.34 -4.05 16.55
CA ASP A 79 -8.90 -3.13 15.57
C ASP A 79 -7.90 -2.07 15.12
N LEU A 80 -7.14 -1.50 16.07
CA LEU A 80 -6.06 -0.57 15.76
C LEU A 80 -4.98 -1.22 14.89
N ALA A 81 -4.49 -2.41 15.25
CA ALA A 81 -3.51 -3.14 14.45
C ALA A 81 -4.01 -3.38 13.02
N ARG A 82 -5.29 -3.76 12.88
CA ARG A 82 -5.93 -3.97 11.58
C ARG A 82 -5.92 -2.69 10.73
N ILE A 83 -6.38 -1.57 11.31
CA ILE A 83 -6.43 -0.28 10.61
C ILE A 83 -5.02 0.15 10.19
N LEU A 84 -4.05 0.07 11.09
CA LEU A 84 -2.67 0.50 10.84
C LEU A 84 -2.01 -0.29 9.71
N ILE A 85 -2.20 -1.61 9.69
CA ILE A 85 -1.65 -2.49 8.64
C ILE A 85 -2.36 -2.23 7.30
N VAL A 86 -3.69 -2.07 7.29
CA VAL A 86 -4.48 -1.84 6.07
C VAL A 86 -4.28 -0.44 5.48
N ALA A 87 -3.94 0.55 6.30
CA ALA A 87 -3.66 1.90 5.81
C ALA A 87 -2.40 1.94 4.91
N ALA A 88 -1.40 1.09 5.17
CA ALA A 88 -0.14 1.07 4.42
C ALA A 88 -0.29 0.80 2.90
N PRO A 89 -1.01 -0.26 2.44
CA PRO A 89 -1.25 -0.50 1.01
C PRO A 89 -2.12 0.57 0.33
N ILE A 90 -2.69 1.53 1.07
CA ILE A 90 -3.46 2.65 0.53
C ILE A 90 -2.59 3.90 0.46
N LEU A 91 -2.01 4.29 1.60
CA LEU A 91 -1.26 5.54 1.74
C LEU A 91 0.01 5.55 0.88
N MET A 92 0.80 4.47 0.90
CA MET A 92 2.05 4.46 0.14
C MET A 92 1.83 4.54 -1.38
N PRO A 93 0.97 3.71 -2.00
CA PRO A 93 0.76 3.81 -3.44
C PRO A 93 0.16 5.16 -3.85
N LEU A 94 -0.78 5.71 -3.07
CA LEU A 94 -1.29 7.06 -3.31
C LEU A 94 -0.18 8.11 -3.28
N GLY A 95 0.72 8.06 -2.29
CA GLY A 95 1.86 8.98 -2.21
C GLY A 95 2.82 8.83 -3.39
N PHE A 96 3.13 7.60 -3.79
CA PHE A 96 4.01 7.33 -4.93
C PHE A 96 3.42 7.80 -6.26
N PHE A 97 2.15 7.49 -6.56
CA PHE A 97 1.53 7.86 -7.83
C PHE A 97 1.14 9.34 -7.88
N LEU A 98 0.49 9.86 -6.85
CA LEU A 98 -0.08 11.21 -6.85
C LEU A 98 0.95 12.30 -6.60
N SER A 99 2.16 11.96 -6.14
CA SER A 99 3.24 12.95 -6.01
C SER A 99 3.84 13.37 -7.35
N VAL A 100 3.64 12.59 -8.42
CA VAL A 100 4.19 12.81 -9.78
C VAL A 100 3.17 12.48 -10.88
N VAL A 101 2.00 13.13 -10.81
CA VAL A 101 0.89 12.87 -11.73
C VAL A 101 1.23 13.31 -13.15
N ARG A 102 1.89 14.46 -13.32
CA ARG A 102 2.17 15.02 -14.64
C ARG A 102 3.43 14.38 -15.23
N PRO A 103 3.47 14.12 -16.54
CA PRO A 103 4.68 13.61 -17.21
C PRO A 103 5.94 14.45 -16.97
N SER A 104 5.79 15.76 -16.82
CA SER A 104 6.87 16.71 -16.57
C SER A 104 7.30 16.84 -15.10
N ASP A 105 6.66 16.12 -14.16
CA ASP A 105 6.99 16.21 -12.74
C ASP A 105 8.36 15.54 -12.49
N THR A 106 9.42 16.35 -12.37
CA THR A 106 10.79 15.90 -12.05
C THR A 106 11.09 15.88 -10.56
N LYS A 107 10.11 16.28 -9.73
CA LYS A 107 10.17 16.23 -8.27
C LYS A 107 8.77 15.93 -7.71
N PRO A 108 8.67 15.20 -6.60
CA PRO A 108 7.39 14.92 -5.98
C PRO A 108 6.75 16.18 -5.38
N ASN A 109 5.43 16.27 -5.45
CA ASN A 109 4.65 17.24 -4.68
C ASN A 109 4.43 16.76 -3.22
N ARG A 110 3.70 17.56 -2.42
CA ARG A 110 3.48 17.30 -0.98
C ARG A 110 2.77 15.96 -0.67
N LEU A 111 2.06 15.36 -1.62
CA LEU A 111 1.43 14.06 -1.42
C LEU A 111 2.43 12.93 -1.15
N ILE A 112 3.73 13.14 -1.44
CA ILE A 112 4.78 12.18 -1.08
C ILE A 112 4.83 11.88 0.42
N TRP A 113 4.34 12.78 1.28
CA TRP A 113 4.23 12.56 2.73
C TRP A 113 3.29 11.41 3.13
N LEU A 114 2.42 10.95 2.21
CA LEU A 114 1.63 9.74 2.43
C LEU A 114 2.51 8.48 2.51
N VAL A 115 3.69 8.47 1.86
CA VAL A 115 4.62 7.33 1.89
C VAL A 115 5.17 7.09 3.31
N PRO A 116 5.84 8.06 3.98
CA PRO A 116 6.28 7.86 5.35
C PRO A 116 5.12 7.69 6.33
N ALA A 117 3.97 8.33 6.11
CA ALA A 117 2.78 8.09 6.93
C ALA A 117 2.31 6.62 6.85
N GLY A 118 2.27 6.06 5.64
CA GLY A 118 2.00 4.63 5.42
C GLY A 118 3.08 3.73 6.04
N GLY A 119 4.35 4.14 6.00
CA GLY A 119 5.47 3.40 6.60
C GLY A 119 5.40 3.34 8.11
N VAL A 120 5.13 4.47 8.76
CA VAL A 120 4.90 4.55 10.20
C VAL A 120 3.68 3.73 10.59
N SER A 121 2.59 3.83 9.83
CA SER A 121 1.38 3.04 10.06
C SER A 121 1.67 1.55 9.99
N LEU A 122 2.36 1.08 8.94
CA LEU A 122 2.76 -0.31 8.81
C LEU A 122 3.62 -0.76 9.98
N GLY A 123 4.68 -0.01 10.31
CA GLY A 123 5.61 -0.36 11.38
C GLY A 123 4.94 -0.42 12.75
N ALA A 124 4.06 0.54 13.06
CA ALA A 124 3.30 0.53 14.31
C ALA A 124 2.33 -0.67 14.37
N GLY A 125 1.61 -0.94 13.27
CA GLY A 125 0.67 -2.04 13.19
C GLY A 125 1.34 -3.42 13.29
N THR A 126 2.47 -3.62 12.62
CA THR A 126 3.22 -4.88 12.67
C THR A 126 3.92 -5.09 14.00
N LEU A 127 4.43 -4.02 14.62
CA LEU A 127 5.00 -4.10 15.97
C LEU A 127 3.93 -4.48 16.99
N LEU A 128 2.76 -3.82 16.95
CA LEU A 128 1.64 -4.12 17.84
C LEU A 128 1.16 -5.57 17.68
N LEU A 129 1.00 -6.03 16.44
CA LEU A 129 0.62 -7.42 16.17
C LEU A 129 1.71 -8.39 16.62
N GLY A 130 2.98 -8.12 16.33
CA GLY A 130 4.10 -8.98 16.68
C GLY A 130 4.24 -9.15 18.19
N VAL A 131 4.16 -8.05 18.95
CA VAL A 131 4.17 -8.08 20.43
C VAL A 131 2.96 -8.85 20.96
N GLY A 132 1.77 -8.67 20.38
CA GLY A 132 0.58 -9.41 20.81
C GLY A 132 0.60 -10.91 20.46
N LEU A 133 1.55 -11.39 19.65
CA LEU A 133 1.66 -12.80 19.28
C LEU A 133 2.70 -13.57 20.12
N VAL A 134 3.49 -12.88 20.93
CA VAL A 134 4.55 -13.44 21.79
C VAL A 134 4.13 -13.31 23.25
#